data_AF-A0A450VST4-F1
#
_entry.id   AF-A0A450VST4-F1
#
_cell.length_a   1.000
_cell.length_b   1.000
_cell.length_c   1.000
_cell.angle_alpha   90.00
_cell.angle_beta   90.00
_cell.angle_gamma   90.00
#
_symmetry.space_group_name_H-M   'P 1'
#
loop_
_entity.id
_entity.type
_entity.pdbx_description
1 polymer ?
#
loop_
_entity_poly.entity_id
_entity_poly.type
_entity_poly.pdbx_seq_one_letter_code
_entity_poly.pdbx_strand_id
1 'polypeptide(L)' 'MDIIALEADKHLGREENSCLIVDESGIAKKGRKSVGVSRKWCGNKGKVDNCQVGIYLAFGKGDRATLIDERLYLP' A
#
# COMPACT_ATOMS: atom_id res chain seq x y z
N MET A 1 17.83 -5.09 0.10
CA MET A 1 16.56 -5.26 -0.62
C MET A 1 15.75 -6.27 0.15
N ASP A 2 14.48 -5.99 0.41
CA ASP A 2 13.59 -6.86 1.19
C ASP A 2 13.52 -8.26 0.57
N ILE A 3 13.48 -9.30 1.41
CA ILE A 3 13.34 -10.70 0.99
C ILE A 3 12.04 -10.87 0.17
N ILE A 4 10.97 -10.17 0.53
CA ILE A 4 9.69 -10.23 -0.19
C ILE A 4 9.82 -9.66 -1.60
N ALA A 5 10.48 -8.51 -1.76
CA ALA A 5 10.71 -7.91 -3.08
C ALA A 5 11.59 -8.80 -3.97
N LEU A 6 12.63 -9.43 -3.38
CA LEU A 6 13.48 -10.38 -4.09
C LEU A 6 12.72 -11.64 -4.53
N GLU A 7 11.84 -12.15 -3.67
CA GLU A 7 11.04 -13.32 -4.01
C GLU A 7 9.98 -12.98 -5.07
N ALA A 8 9.34 -11.81 -4.97
CA ALA A 8 8.42 -11.32 -5.98
C ALA A 8 9.10 -11.15 -7.35
N ASP A 9 10.35 -10.67 -7.40
CA ASP A 9 11.13 -10.59 -8.65
C ASP A 9 11.33 -11.96 -9.31
N LYS A 10 11.53 -13.02 -8.52
CA LYS A 10 11.68 -14.37 -9.08
C LYS A 10 10.39 -14.91 -9.71
N HIS A 11 9.22 -14.56 -9.15
CA HIS A 11 7.93 -15.08 -9.61
C HIS A 11 7.24 -14.21 -10.67
N LEU A 12 7.46 -12.89 -10.60
CA LEU A 12 6.75 -11.91 -11.41
C LEU A 12 7.67 -11.08 -12.31
N GLY A 13 8.98 -11.08 -12.06
CA GLY A 13 9.95 -10.27 -12.80
C GLY A 13 10.38 -10.87 -14.13
N ARG A 14 11.22 -10.11 -14.85
CA ARG A 14 11.91 -10.49 -16.11
C ARG A 14 11.02 -10.85 -17.30
N GLU A 15 9.74 -10.47 -17.27
CA GLU A 15 8.81 -10.72 -18.37
C GLU A 15 8.09 -9.45 -18.82
N GLU A 16 7.68 -9.44 -20.09
CA GLU A 16 6.83 -8.39 -20.65
C GLU A 16 5.52 -8.29 -19.84
N ASN A 17 5.04 -7.07 -19.61
CA ASN A 17 3.86 -6.73 -18.78
C ASN A 17 4.04 -6.78 -17.25
N SER A 18 5.27 -6.74 -16.75
CA SER A 18 5.53 -6.50 -15.32
C SER A 18 5.38 -5.01 -14.98
N CYS A 19 4.79 -4.66 -13.84
CA CYS A 19 4.61 -3.27 -13.42
C CYS A 19 4.77 -3.08 -11.90
N LEU A 20 5.24 -1.90 -11.51
CA LEU A 20 5.19 -1.44 -10.12
C LEU A 20 3.96 -0.56 -9.94
N ILE A 21 3.14 -0.88 -8.96
CA ILE A 21 1.92 -0.16 -8.62
C ILE A 21 2.14 0.48 -7.26
N VAL A 22 1.96 1.79 -7.19
CA VAL A 22 1.99 2.56 -5.95
C VAL A 22 0.59 3.10 -5.72
N ASP A 23 0.02 2.78 -4.57
CA ASP A 23 -1.31 3.25 -4.19
C ASP A 23 -1.38 3.53 -2.69
N GLU A 24 -2.20 4.50 -2.29
CA GLU A 24 -2.49 4.74 -0.89
C GLU A 24 -3.76 4.02 -0.43
N SER A 25 -3.74 3.52 0.81
CA SER A 25 -4.95 3.01 1.44
C SER A 25 -5.14 3.59 2.83
N GLY A 26 -6.36 4.09 3.08
CA GLY A 26 -6.77 4.70 4.34
C GLY A 26 -7.40 3.69 5.30
N ILE A 27 -7.07 3.77 6.57
CA ILE A 27 -7.74 3.03 7.65
C ILE A 27 -8.39 4.05 8.56
N ALA A 28 -9.73 4.12 8.52
CA ALA A 28 -10.46 5.08 9.32
C ALA A 28 -10.29 4.83 10.82
N LYS A 29 -10.08 5.91 11.58
CA LYS A 29 -10.00 5.88 13.04
C LYS A 29 -11.25 5.22 13.64
N LYS A 30 -11.03 4.36 14.63
CA LYS A 30 -12.10 3.78 15.46
C LYS A 30 -11.79 3.98 16.94
N GLY A 31 -12.75 4.53 17.68
CA GLY A 31 -12.61 4.80 19.11
C GLY A 31 -11.49 5.81 19.43
N ARG A 32 -10.98 5.74 20.67
CA ARG A 32 -10.04 6.72 21.24
C ARG A 32 -8.57 6.33 21.14
N LYS A 33 -8.25 5.08 20.77
CA LYS A 33 -6.89 4.52 20.90
C LYS A 33 -6.09 4.41 19.59
N SER A 34 -6.67 4.67 18.41
CA SER A 34 -5.87 4.70 17.16
C SER A 34 -4.88 5.88 17.16
N VAL A 35 -3.61 5.59 16.85
CA VAL A 35 -2.49 6.54 16.76
C VAL A 35 -2.11 6.80 15.29
N GLY A 36 -1.29 7.81 15.01
CA GLY A 36 -0.85 8.11 13.63
C GLY A 36 -1.99 8.48 12.68
N VAL A 37 -3.09 9.00 13.22
CA VAL A 37 -4.29 9.39 12.48
C VAL A 37 -4.35 10.91 12.33
N SER A 38 -4.88 11.38 11.21
CA SER A 38 -5.23 12.80 11.01
C SER A 38 -6.30 12.92 9.92
N ARG A 39 -6.83 14.13 9.73
CA ARG A 39 -7.79 14.43 8.65
C ARG A 39 -7.05 14.44 7.31
N LYS A 40 -7.10 13.32 6.59
CA LYS A 40 -6.46 13.08 5.28
C LYS A 40 -7.46 12.40 4.34
N TRP A 41 -7.16 12.34 3.03
CA TRP A 41 -7.96 11.55 2.08
C TRP A 41 -7.88 10.06 2.47
N CYS A 42 -9.05 9.46 2.71
CA CYS A 42 -9.16 8.06 3.08
C CYS A 42 -9.62 7.30 1.83
N GLY A 43 -8.66 6.76 1.07
CA GLY A 43 -8.89 6.19 -0.26
C GLY A 43 -10.07 5.21 -0.32
N ASN A 44 -10.12 4.23 0.60
CA ASN A 44 -11.20 3.23 0.66
C ASN A 44 -12.59 3.78 1.02
N LYS A 45 -12.66 5.00 1.56
CA LYS A 45 -13.93 5.70 1.86
C LYS A 45 -14.28 6.77 0.84
N GLY A 46 -13.36 7.11 -0.08
CA GLY A 46 -13.55 8.16 -1.09
C GLY A 46 -13.82 9.55 -0.51
N LYS A 47 -13.27 9.87 0.67
CA LYS A 47 -13.45 11.19 1.30
C LYS A 47 -12.35 11.52 2.31
N VAL A 48 -12.25 12.79 2.67
CA VAL A 48 -11.43 13.24 3.80
C VAL A 48 -12.05 12.77 5.12
N ASP A 49 -11.30 12.00 5.90
CA ASP A 49 -11.73 11.47 7.19
C ASP A 49 -10.53 11.39 8.15
N ASN A 50 -10.79 11.23 9.45
CA ASN A 50 -9.72 10.97 10.41
C ASN A 50 -9.25 9.52 10.24
N CYS A 51 -8.08 9.32 9.62
CA CYS A 51 -7.57 8.02 9.22
C CYS A 51 -6.05 7.92 9.36
N GLN A 52 -5.56 6.68 9.47
CA GLN A 52 -4.18 6.33 9.14
C GLN A 52 -4.11 6.15 7.63
N VAL A 53 -3.00 6.52 7.00
CA VAL A 53 -2.78 6.28 5.57
C VAL A 53 -1.49 5.51 5.40
N GLY A 54 -1.58 4.33 4.78
CA GLY A 54 -0.42 3.56 4.34
C GLY A 54 -0.20 3.79 2.86
N ILE A 55 1.07 3.88 2.45
CA ILE A 55 1.49 3.81 1.06
C ILE A 55 1.98 2.38 0.82
N TYR A 56 1.46 1.74 -0.22
CA TYR A 56 1.75 0.35 -0.53
C TYR A 56 2.38 0.26 -1.92
N LEU A 57 3.44 -0.53 -2.02
CA LEU A 57 4.06 -0.88 -3.28
C LEU A 57 3.69 -2.33 -3.62
N ALA A 58 3.01 -2.51 -4.75
CA ALA A 58 2.74 -3.82 -5.30
C ALA A 58 3.59 -4.06 -6.56
N PHE A 59 4.03 -5.29 -6.75
CA PHE A 59 4.61 -5.75 -8.00
C PHE A 59 3.59 -6.64 -8.71
N GLY A 60 3.22 -6.25 -9.94
CA GLY A 60 2.16 -6.87 -10.74
C GLY A 60 2.67 -7.42 -12.06
N LYS A 61 1.96 -8.42 -12.59
CA LYS A 61 2.13 -8.99 -13.92
C LYS A 61 0.82 -9.60 -14.40
N GLY A 62 0.23 -9.02 -15.45
CA GLY A 62 -1.06 -9.47 -15.96
C GLY A 62 -2.15 -9.42 -14.89
N ASP A 63 -2.70 -10.58 -14.54
CA ASP A 63 -3.74 -10.77 -13.51
C ASP A 63 -3.19 -11.07 -12.11
N ARG A 64 -1.86 -11.10 -11.93
CA ARG A 64 -1.20 -11.39 -10.66
C ARG A 64 -0.57 -10.13 -10.07
N ALA A 65 -0.63 -10.00 -8.75
CA ALA A 65 0.09 -8.97 -8.01
C ALA A 65 0.41 -9.42 -6.59
N THR A 66 1.46 -8.86 -6.01
CA THR A 66 1.81 -9.03 -4.59
C THR A 66 2.35 -7.75 -4.00
N LEU A 67 2.15 -7.52 -2.70
CA LEU A 67 2.77 -6.41 -1.98
C LEU A 67 4.25 -6.72 -1.75
N ILE A 68 5.11 -5.72 -1.95
CA ILE A 68 6.56 -5.84 -1.81
C ILE A 68 7.19 -4.82 -0.87
N ASP A 69 6.46 -3.76 -0.50
CA ASP A 69 6.88 -2.77 0.49
C ASP A 69 5.65 -1.98 1.00
N GLU A 70 5.76 -1.43 2.20
CA GLU A 70 4.77 -0.55 2.78
C GLU A 70 5.40 0.51 3.69
N ARG A 71 4.76 1.68 3.75
CA ARG A 71 5.13 2.73 4.72
C ARG A 71 3.91 3.45 5.25
N LEU A 72 3.89 3.65 6.57
CA LEU A 72 2.87 4.46 7.24
C LEU A 72 3.16 5.95 7.05
N TYR A 73 2.18 6.71 6.55
CA TYR A 73 2.25 8.15 6.44
C TYR A 73 1.76 8.84 7.71
N LEU A 74 2.70 9.03 8.65
CA LEU A 74 2.42 9.68 9.92
C LEU A 74 2.09 11.18 9.74
N PRO A 75 1.19 11.75 10.56
CA PRO A 75 0.93 13.18 10.61
C PRO A 75 2.11 13.99 11.14
#